data_AF-A0A9Q5BZ12-F1
#
_entry.id   AF-A0A9Q5BZ12-F1
#
_cell.length_a   1.000
_cell.length_b   1.000
_cell.length_c   1.000
_cell.angle_alpha   90.00
_cell.angle_beta   90.00
_cell.angle_gamma   90.00
#
_symmetry.space_group_name_H-M   'P 1'
#
loop_
_entity.id
_entity.type
_entity.pdbx_description
1 polymer ?
#
loop_
_entity_poly.entity_id
_entity_poly.type
_entity_poly.pdbx_seq_one_letter_code
_entity_poly.pdbx_strand_id
1 'polypeptide(L)'
;MQSIITVLKVIPIVLIIIWGFFNQNKIPAPIFPLTVGDNISFPNAISQGLLSALFAFEGWIVVTNLANEVKNPEKDLSRAIIFGLSAITLIYVLINYTFLTVLPIHELVNNNNAAFEASMRLFGQFGGKLVTIGILISVYGAVNVFMLTGMRTPYILAQDNLLPFSNKIGKANIHTSVPVIGALIVGAIAIIMILLGNFTVLTDMLVFVMWTFNTMLSIAVIILRKRESELRRPFKVQWYPLIPIVSILGGILIVVSTIINQFVLSIIGIGLTLLGLPIYFYLFTYF
;
A
#
# COMPACT_ATOMS: atom_id res chain seq x y z
N MET A 1 15.65 -13.20 8.56
CA MET A 1 14.26 -13.67 8.42
C MET A 1 13.54 -13.02 7.24
N GLN A 2 13.44 -11.69 7.16
CA GLN A 2 12.68 -11.01 6.10
C GLN A 2 13.12 -11.38 4.67
N SER A 3 14.43 -11.46 4.41
CA SER A 3 14.94 -11.85 3.08
C SER A 3 14.46 -13.24 2.64
N ILE A 4 14.37 -14.19 3.59
CA ILE A 4 13.88 -15.54 3.32
C ILE A 4 12.39 -15.49 2.97
N ILE A 5 11.60 -14.72 3.74
CA ILE A 5 10.16 -14.52 3.47
C ILE A 5 9.95 -13.87 2.10
N THR A 6 10.80 -12.92 1.70
CA THR A 6 10.74 -12.30 0.38
C THR A 6 10.99 -13.30 -0.75
N VAL A 7 11.97 -14.20 -0.60
CA VAL A 7 12.18 -15.27 -1.59
C VAL A 7 10.98 -16.20 -1.63
N LEU A 8 10.50 -16.65 -0.47
CA LEU A 8 9.38 -17.59 -0.37
C LEU A 8 8.06 -17.04 -0.91
N LYS A 9 7.79 -15.73 -0.79
CA LYS A 9 6.55 -15.13 -1.35
C LYS A 9 6.58 -14.97 -2.87
N VAL A 10 7.76 -14.79 -3.47
CA VAL A 10 7.91 -14.58 -4.92
C VAL A 10 7.76 -15.89 -5.67
N ILE A 11 8.21 -17.01 -5.09
CA ILE A 11 8.14 -18.34 -5.71
C ILE A 11 6.70 -18.68 -6.17
N PRO A 12 5.65 -18.67 -5.34
CA PRO A 12 4.29 -18.98 -5.77
C PRO A 12 3.83 -18.12 -6.96
N ILE A 13 4.15 -16.83 -6.94
CA ILE A 13 3.75 -15.90 -8.00
C ILE A 13 4.44 -16.26 -9.32
N VAL A 14 5.74 -16.50 -9.28
CA VAL A 14 6.52 -16.90 -10.47
C VAL A 14 6.03 -18.24 -11.01
N LEU A 15 5.74 -19.21 -10.14
CA LEU A 15 5.19 -20.51 -10.53
C LEU A 15 3.84 -20.36 -11.23
N ILE A 16 2.91 -19.58 -10.66
CA ILE A 16 1.59 -19.30 -11.26
C ILE A 16 1.76 -18.66 -12.64
N ILE A 17 2.64 -17.67 -12.77
CA ILE A 17 2.89 -16.99 -14.05
C ILE A 17 3.44 -17.99 -15.08
N ILE A 18 4.52 -18.70 -14.77
CA ILE A 18 5.18 -19.63 -15.71
C ILE A 18 4.20 -20.71 -16.16
N TRP A 19 3.56 -21.43 -15.23
CA TRP A 19 2.61 -22.49 -15.60
C TRP A 19 1.36 -21.94 -16.26
N GLY A 20 0.89 -20.75 -15.88
CA GLY A 20 -0.18 -20.06 -16.58
C GLY A 20 0.15 -19.82 -18.06
N PHE A 21 1.38 -19.38 -18.35
CA PHE A 21 1.85 -19.19 -19.72
C PHE A 21 2.02 -20.48 -20.52
N PHE A 22 2.44 -21.58 -19.89
CA PHE A 22 2.63 -22.87 -20.56
C PHE A 22 1.40 -23.79 -20.52
N ASN A 23 0.33 -23.40 -19.83
CA ASN A 23 -0.91 -24.16 -19.80
C ASN A 23 -1.47 -24.32 -21.22
N GLN A 24 -1.75 -25.56 -21.63
CA GLN A 24 -2.30 -25.86 -22.96
C GLN A 24 -3.81 -25.65 -23.01
N ASN A 25 -4.49 -25.72 -21.87
CA ASN A 25 -5.94 -25.55 -21.75
C ASN A 25 -6.31 -24.11 -21.37
N LYS A 26 -5.83 -23.12 -22.14
CA LYS A 26 -6.17 -21.71 -21.92
C LYS A 26 -7.55 -21.41 -22.45
N ILE A 27 -8.32 -20.68 -21.66
CA ILE A 27 -9.53 -20.01 -22.12
C ILE A 27 -9.10 -18.70 -22.80
N PRO A 28 -9.73 -18.28 -23.91
CA PRO A 28 -9.45 -16.98 -24.52
C PRO A 28 -9.65 -15.86 -23.50
N ALA A 29 -8.58 -15.14 -23.16
CA ALA A 29 -8.69 -13.98 -22.29
C ALA A 29 -9.45 -12.87 -23.04
N PRO A 30 -10.56 -12.35 -22.51
CA PRO A 30 -11.38 -11.32 -23.15
C PRO A 30 -10.73 -9.94 -22.95
N ILE A 31 -9.54 -9.75 -23.51
CA ILE A 31 -8.79 -8.48 -23.44
C ILE A 31 -9.39 -7.49 -24.46
N PHE A 32 -9.86 -7.99 -25.60
CA PHE A 32 -10.50 -7.20 -26.64
C PHE A 32 -11.68 -7.97 -27.27
N PRO A 33 -12.81 -7.30 -27.57
CA PRO A 33 -13.12 -5.89 -27.26
C PRO A 33 -13.33 -5.66 -25.76
N LEU A 34 -13.05 -4.45 -25.29
CA LEU A 34 -13.28 -4.08 -23.89
C LEU A 34 -14.79 -4.02 -23.61
N THR A 35 -15.27 -4.94 -22.77
CA THR A 35 -16.67 -4.99 -22.34
C THR A 35 -16.78 -4.51 -20.90
N VAL A 36 -17.85 -3.78 -20.59
CA VAL A 36 -18.22 -3.39 -19.23
C VAL A 36 -19.50 -4.12 -18.82
N GLY A 37 -19.67 -4.36 -17.52
CA GLY A 37 -20.86 -5.02 -17.00
C GLY A 37 -22.14 -4.23 -17.29
N ASP A 38 -23.26 -4.93 -17.35
CA ASP A 38 -24.58 -4.33 -17.59
C ASP A 38 -24.85 -3.20 -16.59
N ASN A 39 -25.35 -2.07 -17.08
CA ASN A 39 -25.63 -0.84 -16.30
C ASN A 39 -24.42 -0.11 -15.68
N ILE A 40 -23.18 -0.43 -16.08
CA ILE A 40 -21.99 0.31 -15.63
C ILE A 40 -21.44 1.13 -16.81
N SER A 41 -21.32 2.44 -16.62
CA SER A 41 -20.68 3.30 -17.62
C SER A 41 -19.17 3.02 -17.68
N PHE A 42 -18.60 3.08 -18.89
CA PHE A 42 -17.16 2.85 -19.08
C PHE A 42 -16.25 3.72 -18.20
N PRO A 43 -16.50 5.03 -18.01
CA PRO A 43 -15.73 5.84 -17.08
C PRO A 43 -15.81 5.37 -15.63
N ASN A 44 -17.00 4.93 -15.18
CA ASN A 44 -17.18 4.43 -13.83
C ASN A 44 -16.46 3.09 -13.63
N ALA A 45 -16.52 2.19 -14.61
CA ALA A 45 -15.81 0.91 -14.59
C ALA A 45 -14.28 1.12 -14.50
N ILE A 46 -13.72 2.01 -15.32
CA ILE A 46 -12.30 2.37 -15.25
C ILE A 46 -11.96 2.96 -13.88
N SER A 47 -12.76 3.91 -13.38
CA SER A 47 -12.52 4.54 -12.08
C SER A 47 -12.46 3.50 -10.98
N GLN A 48 -13.47 2.63 -10.85
CA GLN A 48 -13.52 1.61 -9.81
C GLN A 48 -12.38 0.59 -9.95
N GLY A 49 -12.09 0.12 -11.17
CA GLY A 49 -10.97 -0.78 -11.42
C GLY A 49 -9.61 -0.17 -11.07
N LEU A 50 -9.43 1.13 -11.35
CA LEU A 50 -8.23 1.87 -10.97
C LEU A 50 -8.10 1.99 -9.45
N LEU A 51 -9.18 2.28 -8.72
CA LEU A 51 -9.17 2.33 -7.25
C LEU A 51 -8.71 0.99 -6.65
N SER A 52 -9.30 -0.13 -7.11
CA SER A 52 -8.93 -1.47 -6.67
C SER A 52 -7.47 -1.81 -7.01
N ALA A 53 -7.00 -1.43 -8.21
CA ALA A 53 -5.62 -1.65 -8.61
C ALA A 53 -4.63 -0.83 -7.76
N LEU A 54 -4.94 0.45 -7.48
CA LEU A 54 -4.07 1.32 -6.69
C LEU A 54 -3.89 0.83 -5.25
N PHE A 55 -4.90 0.18 -4.67
CA PHE A 55 -4.74 -0.49 -3.38
C PHE A 55 -3.69 -1.61 -3.43
N ALA A 56 -3.63 -2.39 -4.53
CA ALA A 56 -2.62 -3.44 -4.67
C ALA A 56 -1.18 -2.89 -4.75
N PHE A 57 -1.01 -1.62 -5.15
CA PHE A 57 0.28 -0.92 -5.17
C PHE A 57 0.61 -0.20 -3.87
N GLU A 58 -0.25 -0.26 -2.85
CA GLU A 58 0.01 0.33 -1.53
C GLU A 58 1.27 -0.28 -0.87
N GLY A 59 1.91 0.48 0.02
CA GLY A 59 3.12 0.09 0.73
C GLY A 59 4.40 0.69 0.12
N TRP A 60 4.31 1.32 -1.05
CA TRP A 60 5.46 1.93 -1.72
C TRP A 60 6.12 3.06 -0.91
N ILE A 61 5.34 3.79 -0.10
CA ILE A 61 5.85 4.88 0.74
C ILE A 61 6.60 4.36 1.98
N VAL A 62 6.35 3.11 2.40
CA VAL A 62 6.93 2.55 3.62
C VAL A 62 8.45 2.52 3.58
N VAL A 63 9.03 2.35 2.38
CA VAL A 63 10.48 2.37 2.17
C VAL A 63 11.11 3.73 2.53
N THR A 64 10.35 4.84 2.45
CA THR A 64 10.87 6.17 2.80
C THR A 64 11.07 6.33 4.30
N ASN A 65 10.36 5.58 5.14
CA ASN A 65 10.54 5.58 6.59
C ASN A 65 11.90 5.02 7.02
N LEU A 66 12.57 4.30 6.12
CA LEU A 66 13.91 3.74 6.32
C LEU A 66 15.01 4.58 5.66
N ALA A 67 14.69 5.77 5.14
CA ALA A 67 15.65 6.60 4.41
C ALA A 67 16.92 6.90 5.23
N ASN A 68 16.81 7.10 6.54
CA ASN A 68 17.95 7.36 7.43
C ASN A 68 18.87 6.15 7.64
N GLU A 69 18.43 4.94 7.27
CA GLU A 69 19.20 3.69 7.40
C GLU A 69 19.83 3.26 6.06
N VAL A 70 19.50 3.96 4.96
CA VAL A 70 20.04 3.69 3.61
C VAL A 70 21.38 4.41 3.45
N LYS A 71 22.37 3.73 2.85
CA LYS A 71 23.73 4.29 2.64
C LYS A 71 23.75 5.55 1.78
N ASN A 72 23.08 5.52 0.61
CA ASN A 72 22.93 6.68 -0.27
C ASN A 72 21.45 6.95 -0.55
N PRO A 73 20.70 7.54 0.41
CA PRO A 73 19.24 7.63 0.32
C PRO A 73 18.78 8.37 -0.93
N GLU A 74 19.51 9.40 -1.36
CA GLU A 74 19.17 10.21 -2.54
C GLU A 74 19.10 9.41 -3.85
N LYS A 75 19.95 8.39 -4.02
CA LYS A 75 20.04 7.61 -5.26
C LYS A 75 19.39 6.24 -5.09
N ASP A 76 19.66 5.58 -3.97
CA ASP A 76 19.24 4.21 -3.74
C ASP A 76 17.73 4.13 -3.48
N LEU A 77 17.16 5.11 -2.77
CA LEU A 77 15.70 5.15 -2.50
C LEU A 77 14.92 5.38 -3.80
N SER A 78 15.33 6.34 -4.63
CA SER A 78 14.67 6.63 -5.90
C SER A 78 14.76 5.44 -6.87
N ARG A 79 15.93 4.79 -6.96
CA ARG A 79 16.11 3.58 -7.78
C ARG A 79 15.27 2.42 -7.26
N ALA A 80 15.25 2.20 -5.95
CA ALA A 80 14.45 1.15 -5.33
C ALA A 80 12.95 1.33 -5.61
N ILE A 81 12.44 2.57 -5.51
CA ILE A 81 11.03 2.87 -5.81
C ILE A 81 10.74 2.65 -7.29
N ILE A 82 11.55 3.20 -8.21
CA ILE A 82 11.28 3.11 -9.66
C ILE A 82 11.36 1.66 -10.15
N PHE A 83 12.46 0.96 -9.86
CA PHE A 83 12.64 -0.42 -10.30
C PHE A 83 11.68 -1.37 -9.57
N GLY A 84 11.45 -1.15 -8.27
CA GLY A 84 10.52 -1.95 -7.48
C GLY A 84 9.10 -1.84 -8.00
N LEU A 85 8.58 -0.62 -8.20
CA LEU A 85 7.24 -0.41 -8.74
C LEU A 85 7.11 -0.97 -10.16
N SER A 86 8.10 -0.74 -11.03
CA SER A 86 8.07 -1.25 -12.40
C SER A 86 8.03 -2.79 -12.45
N ALA A 87 8.83 -3.45 -11.61
CA ALA A 87 8.84 -4.91 -11.52
C ALA A 87 7.50 -5.45 -10.98
N ILE A 88 6.94 -4.82 -9.95
CA ILE A 88 5.63 -5.20 -9.39
C ILE A 88 4.52 -4.99 -10.41
N THR A 89 4.53 -3.89 -11.17
CA THR A 89 3.57 -3.65 -12.25
C THR A 89 3.60 -4.79 -13.27
N LEU A 90 4.79 -5.19 -13.72
CA LEU A 90 4.92 -6.31 -14.65
C LEU A 90 4.35 -7.60 -14.05
N ILE A 91 4.71 -7.92 -12.81
CA ILE A 91 4.22 -9.12 -12.11
C ILE A 91 2.68 -9.09 -12.00
N TYR A 92 2.09 -7.96 -11.62
CA TYR A 92 0.65 -7.80 -11.48
C TYR A 92 -0.09 -7.93 -12.81
N VAL A 93 0.46 -7.39 -13.90
CA VAL A 93 -0.11 -7.58 -15.24
C VAL A 93 -0.06 -9.05 -15.65
N LEU A 94 1.09 -9.70 -15.46
CA LEU A 94 1.27 -11.11 -15.84
C LEU A 94 0.38 -12.06 -15.04
N ILE A 95 0.21 -11.84 -13.73
CA ILE A 95 -0.63 -12.70 -12.90
C ILE A 95 -2.12 -12.52 -13.21
N ASN A 96 -2.58 -11.28 -13.45
CA ASN A 96 -3.96 -11.02 -13.87
C ASN A 96 -4.23 -11.62 -15.26
N TYR A 97 -3.27 -11.53 -16.18
CA TYR A 97 -3.36 -12.23 -17.46
C TYR A 97 -3.51 -13.74 -17.27
N THR A 98 -2.67 -14.36 -16.41
CA THR A 98 -2.80 -15.78 -16.07
C THR A 98 -4.20 -16.10 -15.55
N PHE A 99 -4.72 -15.33 -14.59
CA PHE A 99 -6.07 -15.55 -14.05
C PHE A 99 -7.14 -15.50 -15.14
N LEU A 100 -7.10 -14.52 -16.05
CA LEU A 100 -8.05 -14.40 -17.15
C LEU A 100 -7.96 -15.53 -18.19
N THR A 101 -6.82 -16.22 -18.29
CA THR A 101 -6.67 -17.39 -19.18
C THR A 101 -7.00 -18.73 -18.53
N VAL A 102 -7.13 -18.79 -17.20
CA VAL A 102 -7.34 -20.02 -16.43
C VAL A 102 -8.75 -20.08 -15.84
N LEU A 103 -9.31 -18.94 -15.46
CA LEU A 103 -10.63 -18.79 -14.85
C LEU A 103 -11.54 -17.97 -15.77
N PRO A 104 -12.76 -18.44 -16.06
CA PRO A 104 -13.80 -17.62 -16.65
C PRO A 104 -14.07 -16.36 -15.80
N ILE A 105 -14.39 -15.23 -16.44
CA ILE A 105 -14.68 -13.96 -15.73
C ILE A 105 -15.74 -14.13 -14.64
N HIS A 106 -16.81 -14.89 -14.88
CA HIS A 106 -17.88 -15.07 -13.91
C HIS A 106 -17.43 -15.77 -12.62
N GLU A 107 -16.32 -16.51 -12.65
CA GLU A 107 -15.70 -17.13 -11.47
C GLU A 107 -14.67 -16.21 -10.78
N LEU A 108 -14.28 -15.12 -11.44
CA LEU A 108 -13.43 -14.08 -10.84
C LEU A 108 -14.28 -13.02 -10.13
N VAL A 109 -15.48 -12.74 -10.64
CA VAL A 109 -16.43 -11.82 -10.01
C VAL A 109 -16.81 -12.35 -8.63
N ASN A 110 -16.69 -11.51 -7.61
CA ASN A 110 -16.95 -11.84 -6.19
C ASN A 110 -16.09 -12.97 -5.61
N ASN A 111 -14.97 -13.32 -6.25
CA ASN A 111 -14.06 -14.33 -5.75
C ASN A 111 -12.96 -13.72 -4.89
N ASN A 112 -13.04 -13.99 -3.58
CA ASN A 112 -12.05 -13.51 -2.61
C ASN A 112 -10.71 -14.26 -2.67
N ASN A 113 -10.62 -15.36 -3.42
CA ASN A 113 -9.48 -16.28 -3.45
C ASN A 113 -9.08 -16.70 -4.88
N ALA A 114 -9.12 -15.78 -5.84
CA ALA A 114 -8.80 -16.06 -7.25
C ALA A 114 -7.45 -16.75 -7.46
N ALA A 115 -6.42 -16.40 -6.66
CA ALA A 115 -5.11 -17.03 -6.72
C ALA A 115 -5.14 -18.52 -6.33
N PHE A 116 -5.94 -18.90 -5.34
CA PHE A 116 -6.10 -20.29 -4.92
C PHE A 116 -6.85 -21.09 -5.98
N GLU A 117 -7.96 -20.57 -6.50
CA GLU A 117 -8.75 -21.24 -7.54
C GLU A 117 -7.95 -21.44 -8.84
N ALA A 118 -7.21 -20.41 -9.27
CA ALA A 118 -6.32 -20.53 -10.42
C ALA A 118 -5.25 -21.60 -10.18
N SER A 119 -4.70 -21.66 -8.97
CA SER A 119 -3.69 -22.66 -8.60
C SER A 119 -4.25 -24.07 -8.53
N MET A 120 -5.50 -24.24 -8.09
CA MET A 120 -6.18 -25.53 -8.13
C MET A 120 -6.34 -26.04 -9.56
N ARG A 121 -6.66 -25.16 -10.52
CA ARG A 121 -6.77 -25.53 -11.93
C ARG A 121 -5.43 -25.84 -12.59
N LEU A 122 -4.38 -25.08 -12.23
CA LEU A 122 -3.04 -25.26 -12.80
C LEU A 122 -2.29 -26.46 -12.23
N PHE A 123 -2.45 -26.75 -10.94
CA PHE A 123 -1.59 -27.67 -10.19
C PHE A 123 -2.36 -28.75 -9.41
N GLY A 124 -3.69 -28.77 -9.50
CA GLY A 124 -4.54 -29.64 -8.69
C GLY A 124 -4.59 -29.23 -7.21
N GLN A 125 -5.21 -30.08 -6.40
CA GLN A 125 -5.47 -29.80 -4.99
C GLN A 125 -4.19 -29.59 -4.16
N PHE A 126 -3.12 -30.31 -4.47
CA PHE A 126 -1.84 -30.19 -3.78
C PHE A 126 -1.18 -28.82 -4.06
N GLY A 127 -1.12 -28.40 -5.33
CA GLY A 127 -0.53 -27.11 -5.66
C GLY A 127 -1.37 -25.92 -5.18
N GLY A 128 -2.71 -26.04 -5.17
CA GLY A 128 -3.58 -25.07 -4.50
C GLY A 128 -3.19 -24.85 -3.03
N LYS A 129 -3.00 -25.92 -2.26
CA LYS A 129 -2.55 -25.84 -0.85
C LYS A 129 -1.18 -25.20 -0.71
N LEU A 130 -0.21 -25.55 -1.57
CA LEU A 130 1.14 -24.96 -1.54
C LEU A 130 1.12 -23.46 -1.81
N VAL A 131 0.32 -23.01 -2.77
CA VAL A 131 0.16 -21.58 -3.05
C VAL A 131 -0.47 -20.87 -1.87
N THR A 132 -1.50 -21.44 -1.23
CA THR A 132 -2.09 -20.86 -0.01
C THR A 132 -1.06 -20.69 1.11
N ILE A 133 -0.18 -21.68 1.32
CA ILE A 133 0.93 -21.55 2.29
C ILE A 133 1.84 -20.38 1.92
N GLY A 134 2.18 -20.23 0.63
CA GLY A 134 2.96 -19.11 0.13
C GLY A 134 2.28 -17.74 0.36
N ILE A 135 0.97 -17.66 0.15
CA ILE A 135 0.16 -16.47 0.45
C ILE A 135 0.23 -16.14 1.94
N LEU A 136 0.05 -17.12 2.83
CA LEU A 136 0.13 -16.91 4.28
C LEU A 136 1.51 -16.43 4.72
N ILE A 137 2.59 -16.99 4.16
CA ILE A 137 3.97 -16.52 4.39
C ILE A 137 4.13 -15.06 3.91
N SER A 138 3.54 -14.71 2.76
CA SER A 138 3.56 -13.34 2.24
C SER A 138 2.86 -12.35 3.16
N VAL A 139 1.66 -12.70 3.65
CA VAL A 139 0.87 -11.89 4.60
C VAL A 139 1.66 -11.68 5.89
N TYR A 140 2.23 -12.75 6.46
CA TYR A 140 3.10 -12.63 7.64
C TYR A 140 4.30 -11.70 7.39
N GLY A 141 4.93 -11.82 6.22
CA GLY A 141 6.03 -10.94 5.82
C GLY A 141 5.64 -9.48 5.68
N ALA A 142 4.41 -9.19 5.25
CA ALA A 142 3.88 -7.83 5.18
C ALA A 142 3.66 -7.25 6.58
N VAL A 143 3.00 -8.00 7.47
CA VAL A 143 2.79 -7.61 8.88
C VAL A 143 4.13 -7.31 9.56
N ASN A 144 5.16 -8.12 9.34
CA ASN A 144 6.49 -7.89 9.90
C ASN A 144 7.08 -6.54 9.43
N VAL A 145 7.01 -6.22 8.14
CA VAL A 145 7.53 -4.95 7.61
C VAL A 145 6.76 -3.76 8.17
N PHE A 146 5.43 -3.83 8.16
CA PHE A 146 4.60 -2.76 8.69
C PHE A 146 4.82 -2.54 10.18
N MET A 147 5.07 -3.59 10.96
CA MET A 147 5.40 -3.45 12.37
C MET A 147 6.78 -2.79 12.56
N LEU A 148 7.79 -3.24 11.81
CA LEU A 148 9.14 -2.67 11.83
C LEU A 148 9.10 -1.17 11.50
N THR A 149 8.42 -0.77 10.42
CA THR A 149 8.39 0.65 10.05
C THR A 149 7.41 1.45 10.89
N GLY A 150 6.26 0.87 11.26
CA GLY A 150 5.19 1.56 11.98
C GLY A 150 5.61 2.01 13.38
N MET A 151 6.40 1.19 14.08
CA MET A 151 6.91 1.56 15.41
C MET A 151 7.82 2.80 15.44
N ARG A 152 8.37 3.20 14.28
CA ARG A 152 9.24 4.39 14.17
C ARG A 152 8.44 5.69 14.20
N THR A 153 7.18 5.70 13.73
CA THR A 153 6.33 6.89 13.72
C THR A 153 6.11 7.48 15.13
N PRO A 154 5.60 6.74 16.13
CA PRO A 154 5.45 7.29 17.48
C PRO A 154 6.80 7.60 18.13
N TYR A 155 7.86 6.88 17.78
CA TYR A 155 9.21 7.16 18.27
C TYR A 155 9.74 8.52 17.80
N ILE A 156 9.64 8.82 16.49
CA ILE A 156 10.09 10.10 15.92
C ILE A 156 9.23 11.25 16.45
N LEU A 157 7.90 11.10 16.47
CA LEU A 157 7.00 12.11 17.03
C LEU A 157 7.35 12.42 18.51
N ALA A 158 7.75 11.41 19.27
CA ALA A 158 8.20 11.60 20.66
C ALA A 158 9.58 12.25 20.78
N GLN A 159 10.47 12.12 19.79
CA GLN A 159 11.74 12.86 19.77
C GLN A 159 11.51 14.36 19.55
N ASP A 160 10.49 14.71 18.77
CA ASP A 160 10.10 16.08 18.49
C ASP A 160 9.17 16.68 19.57
N ASN A 161 8.95 15.97 20.70
CA ASN A 161 8.02 16.33 21.78
C ASN A 161 6.55 16.50 21.34
N LEU A 162 6.16 15.86 20.23
CA LEU A 162 4.81 15.94 19.66
C LEU A 162 3.84 14.89 20.23
N LEU A 163 4.27 14.14 21.25
CA LEU A 163 3.42 13.18 21.96
C LEU A 163 3.45 13.37 23.48
N PRO A 164 2.35 13.06 24.19
CA PRO A 164 2.39 12.95 25.63
C PRO A 164 3.36 11.82 26.04
N PHE A 165 4.08 12.00 27.14
CA PHE A 165 5.11 11.05 27.61
C PHE A 165 6.27 10.84 26.63
N SER A 166 6.61 11.85 25.83
CA SER A 166 7.74 11.85 24.89
C SER A 166 9.04 11.32 25.49
N ASN A 167 9.36 11.68 26.74
CA ASN A 167 10.53 11.18 27.49
C ASN A 167 10.62 9.64 27.61
N LYS A 168 9.49 8.93 27.53
CA LYS A 168 9.43 7.46 27.57
C LYS A 168 9.34 6.88 26.16
N ILE A 169 8.44 7.41 25.33
CA ILE A 169 8.17 6.88 23.98
C ILE A 169 9.38 7.08 23.05
N GLY A 170 10.09 8.21 23.19
CA GLY A 170 11.25 8.56 22.37
C GLY A 170 12.54 7.81 22.72
N LYS A 171 12.49 6.82 23.63
CA LYS A 171 13.64 5.98 24.00
C LYS A 171 13.62 4.65 23.26
N ALA A 172 14.70 4.38 22.54
CA ALA A 172 14.97 3.06 21.98
C ALA A 172 15.54 2.13 23.06
N ASN A 173 15.32 0.83 22.92
CA ASN A 173 15.95 -0.17 23.79
C ASN A 173 17.48 -0.12 23.63
N ILE A 174 18.21 -0.11 24.75
CA ILE A 174 19.68 0.06 24.76
C ILE A 174 20.40 -1.10 24.06
N HIS A 175 19.88 -2.32 24.16
CA HIS A 175 20.54 -3.52 23.64
C HIS A 175 20.15 -3.84 22.21
N THR A 176 18.90 -3.54 21.82
CA THR A 176 18.38 -3.90 20.50
C THR A 176 18.22 -2.71 19.56
N SER A 177 18.33 -1.47 20.05
CA SER A 177 18.02 -0.22 19.33
C SER A 177 16.57 -0.14 18.80
N VAL A 178 15.68 -0.99 19.32
CA VAL A 178 14.28 -1.09 18.89
C VAL A 178 13.40 -0.16 19.74
N PRO A 179 12.54 0.69 19.15
CA PRO A 179 11.58 1.51 19.90
C PRO A 179 10.39 0.67 20.42
N VAL A 180 10.61 -0.06 21.51
CA VAL A 180 9.66 -1.04 22.06
C VAL A 180 8.31 -0.42 22.41
N ILE A 181 8.29 0.77 23.03
CA ILE A 181 7.03 1.44 23.38
C ILE A 181 6.26 1.85 22.12
N GLY A 182 6.96 2.31 21.07
CA GLY A 182 6.35 2.59 19.77
C GLY A 182 5.69 1.34 19.16
N ALA A 183 6.36 0.19 19.26
CA ALA A 183 5.77 -1.10 18.85
C ALA A 183 4.52 -1.45 19.66
N LEU A 184 4.53 -1.26 20.98
CA LEU A 184 3.37 -1.54 21.83
C LEU A 184 2.18 -0.63 21.49
N ILE A 185 2.42 0.65 21.22
CA ILE A 185 1.37 1.60 20.81
C ILE A 185 0.74 1.15 19.49
N VAL A 186 1.56 0.89 18.47
CA VAL A 186 1.08 0.44 17.16
C VAL A 186 0.35 -0.90 17.26
N GLY A 187 0.89 -1.84 18.05
CA GLY A 187 0.26 -3.14 18.29
C GLY A 187 -1.09 -3.03 19.00
N ALA A 188 -1.20 -2.17 20.02
CA ALA A 188 -2.46 -1.93 20.72
C ALA A 188 -3.52 -1.33 19.80
N ILE A 189 -3.15 -0.30 19.00
CA ILE A 189 -4.05 0.30 18.01
C ILE A 189 -4.48 -0.74 16.98
N ALA A 190 -3.56 -1.57 16.48
CA ALA A 190 -3.87 -2.63 15.53
C ALA A 190 -4.88 -3.64 16.10
N ILE A 191 -4.72 -4.09 17.35
CA ILE A 191 -5.67 -4.99 18.01
C ILE A 191 -7.05 -4.34 18.12
N ILE A 192 -7.12 -3.06 18.54
CA ILE A 192 -8.39 -2.32 18.63
C ILE A 192 -9.05 -2.26 17.25
N MET A 193 -8.30 -1.93 16.20
CA MET A 193 -8.84 -1.86 14.83
C MET A 193 -9.34 -3.21 14.32
N ILE A 194 -8.65 -4.31 14.63
CA ILE A 194 -9.07 -5.67 14.29
C ILE A 194 -10.38 -6.04 15.00
N LEU A 195 -10.58 -5.60 16.25
CA LEU A 195 -11.79 -5.88 17.02
C LEU A 195 -12.98 -5.02 16.59
N LEU A 196 -12.75 -3.81 16.09
CA LEU A 196 -13.79 -2.85 15.72
C LEU A 196 -14.23 -2.94 14.25
N GLY A 197 -13.35 -3.39 13.35
CA GLY A 197 -13.56 -3.33 11.91
C GLY A 197 -13.44 -4.67 11.20
N ASN A 198 -13.98 -4.72 9.97
CA ASN A 198 -13.69 -5.81 9.02
C ASN A 198 -12.62 -5.38 8.01
N PHE A 199 -12.07 -6.33 7.26
CA PHE A 199 -10.97 -6.08 6.32
C PHE A 199 -11.27 -4.91 5.36
N THR A 200 -12.42 -4.94 4.67
CA THR A 200 -12.83 -3.92 3.70
C THR A 200 -12.92 -2.52 4.34
N VAL A 201 -13.56 -2.42 5.51
CA VAL A 201 -13.69 -1.16 6.24
C VAL A 201 -12.32 -0.59 6.62
N LEU A 202 -11.40 -1.43 7.09
CA LEU A 202 -10.06 -0.97 7.48
C LEU A 202 -9.24 -0.54 6.26
N THR A 203 -9.30 -1.29 5.15
CA THR A 203 -8.54 -0.97 3.93
C THR A 203 -9.05 0.30 3.27
N ASP A 204 -10.37 0.47 3.19
CA ASP A 204 -10.96 1.62 2.50
C ASP A 204 -10.70 2.93 3.27
N MET A 205 -10.73 2.87 4.61
CA MET A 205 -10.40 4.00 5.47
C MET A 205 -8.93 4.39 5.31
N LEU A 206 -8.05 3.39 5.27
CA LEU A 206 -6.61 3.58 5.08
C LEU A 206 -6.32 4.26 3.74
N VAL A 207 -6.91 3.75 2.65
CA VAL A 207 -6.74 4.32 1.30
C VAL A 207 -7.14 5.79 1.28
N PHE A 208 -8.30 6.12 1.83
CA PHE A 208 -8.78 7.50 1.87
C PHE A 208 -7.83 8.45 2.60
N VAL A 209 -7.43 8.10 3.83
CA VAL A 209 -6.55 8.96 4.65
C VAL A 209 -5.17 9.10 3.99
N MET A 210 -4.58 8.00 3.53
CA MET A 210 -3.26 8.02 2.89
C MET A 210 -3.27 8.85 1.60
N TRP A 211 -4.26 8.66 0.73
CA TRP A 211 -4.31 9.39 -0.53
C TRP A 211 -4.62 10.88 -0.35
N THR A 212 -5.33 11.25 0.72
CA THR A 212 -5.48 12.66 1.12
C THR A 212 -4.11 13.29 1.39
N PHE A 213 -3.30 12.69 2.27
CA PHE A 213 -1.97 13.21 2.59
C PHE A 213 -0.98 13.11 1.42
N ASN A 214 -1.03 12.05 0.62
CA ASN A 214 -0.18 11.90 -0.57
C ASN A 214 -0.49 12.96 -1.64
N THR A 215 -1.77 13.34 -1.79
CA THR A 215 -2.17 14.44 -2.67
C THR A 215 -1.59 15.76 -2.16
N MET A 216 -1.70 16.03 -0.85
CA MET A 216 -1.09 17.21 -0.23
C MET A 216 0.43 17.24 -0.39
N LEU A 217 1.12 16.12 -0.23
CA LEU A 217 2.56 16.00 -0.47
C LEU A 217 2.92 16.31 -1.93
N SER A 218 2.13 15.82 -2.89
CA SER A 218 2.33 16.11 -4.32
C SER A 218 2.15 17.59 -4.64
N ILE A 219 1.15 18.24 -4.02
CA ILE A 219 0.95 19.69 -4.10
C ILE A 219 2.14 20.44 -3.47
N ALA A 220 2.61 20.00 -2.30
CA ALA A 220 3.73 20.61 -1.60
C ALA A 220 5.02 20.60 -2.45
N VAL A 221 5.27 19.56 -3.24
CA VAL A 221 6.40 19.52 -4.18
C VAL A 221 6.33 20.65 -5.22
N ILE A 222 5.14 20.98 -5.73
CA ILE A 222 4.94 22.08 -6.67
C ILE A 222 5.13 23.43 -5.96
N ILE A 223 4.58 23.57 -4.76
CA ILE A 223 4.70 24.79 -3.94
C ILE A 223 6.16 25.06 -3.58
N LEU A 224 6.89 24.08 -3.04
CA LEU A 224 8.30 24.21 -2.64
C LEU A 224 9.24 24.49 -3.81
N ARG A 225 8.89 24.06 -5.02
CA ARG A 225 9.65 24.45 -6.22
C ARG A 225 9.56 25.93 -6.55
N LYS A 226 8.45 26.58 -6.20
CA LYS A 226 8.27 28.03 -6.38
C LYS A 226 8.78 28.83 -5.18
N ARG A 227 8.46 28.36 -3.96
CA ARG A 227 8.77 29.08 -2.72
C ARG A 227 10.26 29.06 -2.37
N GLU A 228 10.93 27.94 -2.65
CA GLU A 228 12.32 27.71 -2.23
C GLU A 228 13.16 27.24 -3.42
N SER A 229 13.22 28.05 -4.49
CA SER A 229 13.87 27.69 -5.76
C SER A 229 15.34 27.30 -5.61
N GLU A 230 16.07 27.95 -4.71
CA GLU A 230 17.52 27.80 -4.51
C GLU A 230 17.92 26.59 -3.66
N LEU A 231 16.97 25.87 -3.04
CA LEU A 231 17.33 24.69 -2.27
C LEU A 231 18.05 23.65 -3.12
N ARG A 232 19.15 23.12 -2.58
CA ARG A 232 19.84 21.96 -3.15
C ARG A 232 18.88 20.77 -3.13
N ARG A 233 18.53 20.29 -4.32
CA ARG A 233 17.65 19.13 -4.52
C ARG A 233 18.47 17.96 -5.01
N PRO A 234 18.81 16.99 -4.14
CA PRO A 234 19.65 15.89 -4.55
C PRO A 234 18.95 14.91 -5.50
N PHE A 235 17.63 14.79 -5.35
CA PHE A 235 16.75 14.18 -6.34
C PHE A 235 15.83 15.25 -6.95
N LYS A 236 15.68 15.20 -8.28
CA LYS A 236 14.71 16.01 -9.02
C LYS A 236 13.77 15.07 -9.76
N VAL A 237 12.47 15.23 -9.51
CA VAL A 237 11.42 14.51 -10.23
C VAL A 237 11.61 14.73 -11.73
N GLN A 238 11.79 13.62 -12.46
CA GLN A 238 11.87 13.62 -13.91
C GLN A 238 10.53 14.09 -14.50
N TRP A 239 10.56 14.83 -15.61
CA TRP A 239 9.34 15.25 -16.33
C TRP A 239 8.42 16.17 -15.49
N TYR A 240 9.01 16.94 -14.57
CA TYR A 240 8.27 17.99 -13.87
C TYR A 240 7.70 19.02 -14.86
N PRO A 241 6.43 19.47 -14.71
CA PRO A 241 5.49 19.18 -13.63
C PRO A 241 4.51 18.02 -13.88
N LEU A 242 4.66 17.25 -14.97
CA LEU A 242 3.71 16.23 -15.39
C LEU A 242 3.48 15.16 -14.31
N ILE A 243 4.55 14.59 -13.75
CA ILE A 243 4.44 13.52 -12.73
C ILE A 243 3.66 13.99 -11.48
N PRO A 244 3.99 15.13 -10.84
CA PRO A 244 3.17 15.65 -9.74
C PRO A 244 1.71 15.93 -10.13
N ILE A 245 1.45 16.45 -11.33
CA ILE A 245 0.07 16.71 -11.79
C ILE A 245 -0.72 15.41 -11.90
N VAL A 246 -0.14 14.36 -12.49
CA VAL A 246 -0.78 13.04 -12.59
C VAL A 246 -1.06 12.46 -11.20
N SER A 247 -0.12 12.58 -10.27
CA SER A 247 -0.29 12.16 -8.87
C SER A 247 -1.46 12.90 -8.19
N ILE A 248 -1.54 14.22 -8.39
CA ILE A 248 -2.62 15.05 -7.83
C ILE A 248 -3.98 14.66 -8.43
N LEU A 249 -4.07 14.49 -9.74
CA LEU A 249 -5.32 14.10 -10.39
C LEU A 249 -5.80 12.71 -9.94
N GLY A 250 -4.89 11.74 -9.84
CA GLY A 250 -5.19 10.41 -9.32
C GLY A 250 -5.63 10.46 -7.86
N GLY A 251 -4.91 11.22 -7.03
CA GLY A 251 -5.25 11.39 -5.63
C GLY A 251 -6.61 12.07 -5.39
N ILE A 252 -6.93 13.14 -6.15
CA ILE A 252 -8.25 13.79 -6.12
C ILE A 252 -9.34 12.80 -6.54
N LEU A 253 -9.12 12.02 -7.60
CA LEU A 253 -10.08 11.03 -8.06
C LEU A 253 -10.39 10.01 -6.96
N ILE A 254 -9.38 9.51 -6.26
CA ILE A 254 -9.57 8.56 -5.15
C ILE A 254 -10.32 9.20 -4.00
N VAL A 255 -9.84 10.36 -3.51
CA VAL A 255 -10.45 11.05 -2.38
C VAL A 255 -11.92 11.38 -2.66
N VAL A 256 -12.22 11.95 -3.81
CA VAL A 256 -13.61 12.30 -4.21
C VAL A 256 -14.46 11.05 -4.39
N SER A 257 -13.93 10.01 -5.05
CA SER A 257 -14.67 8.77 -5.26
C SER A 257 -14.99 8.07 -3.93
N THR A 258 -14.05 8.01 -2.99
CA THR A 258 -14.29 7.43 -1.67
C THR A 258 -15.27 8.26 -0.84
N ILE A 259 -15.26 9.59 -0.94
CA ILE A 259 -16.26 10.44 -0.27
C ILE A 259 -17.67 10.15 -0.81
N ILE A 260 -17.82 10.01 -2.13
CA ILE A 260 -19.12 9.75 -2.77
C ILE A 260 -19.62 8.33 -2.45
N ASN A 261 -18.76 7.33 -2.58
CA ASN A 261 -19.14 5.93 -2.45
C ASN A 261 -19.16 5.43 -0.99
N GLN A 262 -18.37 6.04 -0.11
CA GLN A 262 -18.13 5.59 1.27
C GLN A 262 -18.04 6.78 2.25
N PHE A 263 -19.08 7.62 2.22
CA PHE A 263 -19.14 8.87 2.97
C PHE A 263 -18.90 8.72 4.48
N VAL A 264 -19.56 7.76 5.13
CA VAL A 264 -19.44 7.52 6.58
C VAL A 264 -18.00 7.18 6.95
N LEU A 265 -17.36 6.33 6.14
CA LEU A 265 -15.99 5.88 6.35
C LEU A 265 -14.99 7.04 6.21
N SER A 266 -15.22 7.91 5.23
CA SER A 266 -14.43 9.12 5.00
C SER A 266 -14.51 10.09 6.19
N ILE A 267 -15.72 10.26 6.76
CA ILE A 267 -15.91 11.08 7.97
C ILE A 267 -15.17 10.48 9.17
N ILE A 268 -15.24 9.16 9.37
CA ILE A 268 -14.52 8.49 10.47
C ILE A 268 -13.00 8.71 10.29
N GLY A 269 -12.47 8.54 9.09
CA GLY A 269 -11.06 8.78 8.79
C GLY A 269 -10.62 10.22 9.06
N ILE A 270 -11.42 11.21 8.63
CA ILE A 270 -11.18 12.63 8.96
C ILE A 270 -11.24 12.84 10.47
N GLY A 271 -12.27 12.31 11.14
CA GLY A 271 -12.47 12.43 12.59
C GLY A 271 -11.26 11.91 13.36
N LEU A 272 -10.80 10.69 13.07
CA LEU A 272 -9.62 10.11 13.68
C LEU A 272 -8.36 10.93 13.43
N THR A 273 -8.21 11.51 12.24
CA THR A 273 -7.09 12.39 11.91
C THR A 273 -7.15 13.68 12.73
N LEU A 274 -8.33 14.29 12.85
CA LEU A 274 -8.54 15.53 13.60
C LEU A 274 -8.42 15.34 15.12
N LEU A 275 -8.60 14.12 15.65
CA LEU A 275 -8.30 13.82 17.06
C LEU A 275 -6.83 14.05 17.42
N GLY A 276 -5.93 14.11 16.43
CA GLY A 276 -4.55 14.55 16.64
C GLY A 276 -4.41 16.04 17.01
N LEU A 277 -5.36 16.90 16.60
CA LEU A 277 -5.30 18.34 16.86
C LEU A 277 -5.41 18.69 18.35
N PRO A 278 -6.38 18.17 19.13
CA PRO A 278 -6.42 18.39 20.58
C PRO A 278 -5.11 17.99 21.27
N ILE A 279 -4.51 16.87 20.88
CA ILE A 279 -3.23 16.41 21.45
C ILE A 279 -2.11 17.41 21.10
N TYR A 280 -2.03 17.84 19.85
CA TYR A 280 -1.06 18.82 19.39
C TYR A 280 -1.19 20.15 20.13
N PHE A 281 -2.40 20.71 20.23
CA PHE A 281 -2.64 21.97 20.94
C PHE A 281 -2.39 21.88 22.44
N TYR A 282 -2.74 20.74 23.06
CA TYR A 282 -2.43 20.50 24.47
C TYR A 282 -0.92 20.55 24.69
N LEU A 283 -0.13 19.87 23.86
CA LEU A 283 1.33 19.88 24.00
C LEU A 283 1.92 21.26 23.75
N PHE A 284 1.49 21.97 22.71
CA PHE A 284 1.97 23.33 22.40
C PHE A 284 1.63 24.37 23.49
N THR A 285 0.55 24.16 24.25
CA THR A 285 0.11 25.10 25.29
C THR A 285 0.79 24.86 26.63
N TYR A 286 1.17 23.61 26.93
CA TYR A 286 1.67 23.20 28.26
C TYR A 286 3.16 22.85 28.29
N PHE A 287 3.84 22.77 27.14
CA PHE A 287 5.28 22.48 27.01
C PHE A 287 5.93 23.42 25.99
#